data_AF-A0A2N2H0T3-F1
#
_entry.id   AF-A0A2N2H0T3-F1
#
_cell.length_a   1.000
_cell.length_b   1.000
_cell.length_c   1.000
_cell.angle_alpha   90.00
_cell.angle_beta   90.00
_cell.angle_gamma   90.00
#
_symmetry.space_group_name_H-M   'P 1'
#
loop_
_entity.id
_entity.type
_entity.pdbx_description
1 polymer ?
#
loop_
_entity_poly.entity_id
_entity_poly.type
_entity_poly.pdbx_seq_one_letter_code
_entity_poly.pdbx_strand_id
1 'polypeptide(L)'
;MIPRALAGLLIAGLLLTAAACEVQDGGAVEIAWVIRGTDFHAYACNAQELGSDAIRTIRLSIQPVASPGTDYCTDGTVSNCDFTCDSNRAGDTLRGVTSFTIPEGSCHIGVTLLNAQGNVIPGHRVQVPEPMRKTIEKGNLTFLGVWQFVINLEAAEASSTP
;
A
#
# COMPACT_ATOMS: atom_id res chain seq x y z
N MET A 1 26.00 44.10 -66.77
CA MET A 1 24.90 43.97 -65.78
C MET A 1 24.97 42.55 -65.22
N ILE A 2 25.34 42.41 -63.95
CA ILE A 2 25.61 41.12 -63.29
C ILE A 2 24.40 40.79 -62.40
N PRO A 3 23.73 39.63 -62.55
CA PRO A 3 22.67 39.24 -61.63
C PRO A 3 23.31 38.69 -60.34
N ARG A 4 22.94 39.29 -59.20
CA ARG A 4 23.24 38.75 -57.87
C ARG A 4 22.22 37.68 -57.54
N ALA A 5 22.65 36.42 -57.47
CA ALA A 5 21.89 35.35 -56.85
C ALA A 5 22.07 35.43 -55.32
N LEU A 6 20.98 35.68 -54.60
CA LEU A 6 20.93 35.49 -53.14
C LEU A 6 20.79 34.00 -52.85
N ALA A 7 21.85 33.40 -52.30
CA ALA A 7 21.81 32.07 -51.73
C ALA A 7 21.06 32.12 -50.39
N GLY A 8 19.86 31.53 -50.37
CA GLY A 8 19.11 31.28 -49.14
C GLY A 8 19.74 30.11 -48.39
N LEU A 9 20.18 30.35 -47.15
CA LEU A 9 20.59 29.31 -46.22
C LEU A 9 19.48 29.15 -45.18
N LEU A 10 18.50 28.30 -45.48
CA LEU A 10 17.48 27.84 -44.53
C LEU A 10 18.13 26.79 -43.62
N ILE A 11 18.58 27.22 -42.45
CA ILE A 11 18.98 26.32 -41.37
C ILE A 11 17.67 25.80 -40.74
N ALA A 12 17.14 24.72 -41.30
CA ALA A 12 16.09 23.93 -40.69
C ALA A 12 16.71 23.13 -39.54
N GLY A 13 16.74 23.74 -38.35
CA GLY A 13 17.12 23.07 -37.11
C GLY A 13 16.10 21.98 -36.80
N LEU A 14 16.44 20.75 -37.13
CA LEU A 14 15.71 19.56 -36.73
C LEU A 14 15.86 19.40 -35.21
N LEU A 15 14.92 19.97 -34.47
CA LEU A 15 14.72 19.67 -33.05
C LEU A 15 14.23 18.22 -32.97
N LEU A 16 15.17 17.29 -32.82
CA LEU A 16 14.86 15.96 -32.30
C LEU A 16 14.28 16.16 -30.90
N THR A 17 12.95 16.20 -30.79
CA THR A 17 12.28 15.94 -29.52
C THR A 17 12.57 14.49 -29.19
N ALA A 18 13.66 14.25 -28.47
CA ALA A 18 13.87 13.02 -27.76
C ALA A 18 12.58 12.79 -26.97
N ALA A 19 11.81 11.78 -27.38
CA ALA A 19 10.79 11.22 -26.53
C ALA A 19 11.56 10.71 -25.31
N ALA A 20 11.67 11.55 -24.29
CA ALA A 20 12.03 11.09 -22.97
C ALA A 20 10.92 10.10 -22.62
N CYS A 21 11.22 8.81 -22.78
CA CYS A 21 10.45 7.77 -22.14
C CYS A 21 10.50 8.10 -20.66
N GLU A 22 9.46 8.76 -20.18
CA GLU A 22 9.23 8.91 -18.76
C GLU A 22 9.14 7.49 -18.22
N VAL A 23 10.10 7.13 -17.38
CA VAL A 23 10.12 5.84 -16.70
C VAL A 23 8.97 5.90 -15.72
N GLN A 24 7.81 5.40 -16.14
CA GLN A 24 6.65 5.31 -15.29
C GLN A 24 6.84 4.09 -14.38
N ASP A 25 7.48 4.33 -13.24
CA ASP A 25 7.77 3.33 -12.20
C ASP A 25 6.48 2.91 -11.46
N GLY A 26 5.82 1.89 -12.02
CA GLY A 26 4.74 1.08 -11.43
C GLY A 26 3.47 1.80 -10.93
N GLY A 27 2.41 1.01 -10.77
CA GLY A 27 1.08 1.54 -10.42
C GLY A 27 1.02 1.90 -8.94
N ALA A 28 0.74 3.18 -8.64
CA ALA A 28 0.51 3.62 -7.27
C ALA A 28 -0.73 2.92 -6.69
N VAL A 29 -0.53 2.14 -5.63
CA VAL A 29 -1.64 1.55 -4.87
C VAL A 29 -1.90 2.35 -3.63
N GLU A 30 -3.17 2.72 -3.42
CA GLU A 30 -3.65 3.26 -2.15
C GLU A 30 -4.54 2.23 -1.48
N ILE A 31 -4.33 2.09 -0.17
CA ILE A 31 -5.06 1.17 0.66
C ILE A 31 -5.77 1.99 1.70
N ALA A 32 -7.09 1.99 1.65
CA ALA A 32 -7.91 2.48 2.76
C ALA A 32 -8.21 1.31 3.70
N TRP A 33 -8.18 1.57 5.00
CA TRP A 33 -8.51 0.58 6.01
C TRP A 33 -9.28 1.18 7.19
N VAL A 34 -10.03 0.34 7.90
CA VAL A 34 -10.75 0.68 9.13
C VAL A 34 -10.77 -0.52 10.08
N ILE A 35 -10.72 -0.27 11.39
CA ILE A 35 -10.87 -1.29 12.43
C ILE A 35 -12.26 -1.18 13.03
N ARG A 36 -12.98 -2.30 13.10
CA ARG A 36 -14.29 -2.38 13.73
C ARG A 36 -14.36 -3.49 14.77
N GLY A 37 -15.08 -3.26 15.86
CA GLY A 37 -15.43 -4.33 16.79
C GLY A 37 -16.54 -5.22 16.24
N THR A 38 -16.73 -6.35 16.92
CA THR A 38 -17.91 -7.21 16.74
C THR A 38 -19.23 -6.51 17.11
N ASP A 39 -19.14 -5.39 17.82
CA ASP A 39 -20.24 -4.47 18.15
C ASP A 39 -20.50 -3.40 17.05
N PHE A 40 -19.78 -3.48 15.92
CA PHE A 40 -19.81 -2.55 14.80
C PHE A 40 -19.26 -1.13 15.08
N HIS A 41 -18.74 -0.87 16.28
CA HIS A 41 -18.08 0.39 16.60
C HIS A 41 -16.72 0.46 15.88
N ALA A 42 -16.27 1.68 15.54
CA ALA A 42 -14.96 1.89 14.94
C ALA A 42 -13.93 2.16 16.04
N TYR A 43 -12.81 1.46 16.00
CA TYR A 43 -11.79 1.54 17.04
C TYR A 43 -10.50 2.15 16.52
N ALA A 44 -9.84 2.93 17.36
CA ALA A 44 -8.48 3.37 17.16
C ALA A 44 -7.50 2.24 17.47
N CYS A 45 -6.33 2.29 16.85
CA CYS A 45 -5.23 1.33 17.04
C CYS A 45 -4.54 1.36 18.42
N ASN A 46 -5.01 2.20 19.34
CA ASN A 46 -4.28 2.52 20.56
C ASN A 46 -4.57 1.52 21.70
N ALA A 47 -3.70 1.52 22.71
CA ALA A 47 -3.83 0.63 23.86
C ALA A 47 -5.00 0.99 24.80
N GLN A 48 -5.50 2.22 24.73
CA GLN A 48 -6.67 2.64 25.52
C GLN A 48 -7.93 1.92 25.05
N GLU A 49 -8.04 1.64 23.74
CA GLU A 49 -9.19 0.97 23.14
C GLU A 49 -8.97 -0.53 22.96
N LEU A 50 -7.74 -0.96 22.64
CA LEU A 50 -7.42 -2.36 22.29
C LEU A 50 -6.62 -3.12 23.36
N GLY A 51 -6.24 -2.46 24.45
CA GLY A 51 -5.44 -3.07 25.52
C GLY A 51 -4.04 -3.52 25.04
N SER A 52 -3.63 -4.71 25.47
CA SER A 52 -2.36 -5.36 25.08
C SER A 52 -2.23 -5.64 23.58
N ASP A 53 -3.35 -5.63 22.86
CA ASP A 53 -3.45 -5.98 21.45
C ASP A 53 -3.58 -4.74 20.56
N ALA A 54 -3.10 -3.60 21.07
CA ALA A 54 -2.90 -2.39 20.30
C ALA A 54 -2.17 -2.71 18.98
N ILE A 55 -2.85 -2.43 17.88
CA ILE A 55 -2.31 -2.60 16.54
C ILE A 55 -1.29 -1.49 16.34
N ARG A 56 0.00 -1.85 16.26
CA ARG A 56 1.07 -0.86 16.05
C ARG A 56 1.36 -0.68 14.57
N THR A 57 1.38 -1.78 13.83
CA THR A 57 1.80 -1.78 12.42
C THR A 57 0.84 -2.62 11.61
N ILE A 58 0.44 -2.10 10.45
CA ILE A 58 -0.22 -2.85 9.38
C ILE A 58 0.87 -3.15 8.36
N ARG A 59 1.19 -4.42 8.14
CA ARG A 59 2.20 -4.87 7.18
C ARG A 59 1.51 -5.37 5.93
N LEU A 60 1.87 -4.82 4.78
CA LEU A 60 1.46 -5.28 3.47
C LEU A 60 2.21 -6.56 3.08
N SER A 61 1.53 -7.42 2.34
CA SER A 61 2.11 -8.57 1.64
C SER A 61 1.69 -8.50 0.17
N ILE A 62 2.64 -8.70 -0.73
CA ILE A 62 2.40 -8.66 -2.17
C ILE A 62 3.04 -9.91 -2.78
N GLN A 63 2.19 -10.86 -3.16
CA GLN A 63 2.62 -12.14 -3.71
C GLN A 63 2.26 -12.24 -5.19
N PRO A 64 3.23 -12.32 -6.11
CA PRO A 64 2.95 -12.52 -7.53
C PRO A 64 2.20 -13.84 -7.75
N VAL A 65 1.16 -13.83 -8.58
CA VAL A 65 0.44 -15.05 -8.95
C VAL A 65 1.37 -16.04 -9.65
N ALA A 66 2.35 -15.54 -10.40
CA ALA A 66 3.36 -16.37 -11.06
C ALA A 66 4.41 -16.96 -10.09
N SER A 67 4.54 -16.41 -8.87
CA SER A 67 5.49 -16.86 -7.85
C SER A 67 4.89 -16.72 -6.44
N PRO A 68 3.94 -17.59 -6.04
CA PRO A 68 3.20 -17.45 -4.79
C PRO A 68 4.05 -17.61 -3.53
N GLY A 69 5.27 -18.14 -3.65
CA GLY A 69 6.23 -18.24 -2.54
C GLY A 69 7.07 -16.98 -2.33
N THR A 70 6.95 -15.98 -3.21
CA THR A 70 7.67 -14.71 -3.11
C THR A 70 6.74 -13.66 -2.54
N ASP A 71 7.19 -12.95 -1.51
CA ASP A 71 6.54 -11.74 -1.03
C ASP A 71 7.45 -10.54 -1.33
N TYR A 72 7.01 -9.67 -2.23
CA TYR A 72 7.78 -8.50 -2.66
C TYR A 72 8.07 -7.51 -1.53
N CYS A 73 7.27 -7.53 -0.46
CA CYS A 73 7.53 -6.72 0.72
C CYS A 73 8.69 -7.28 1.56
N THR A 74 8.85 -8.61 1.58
CA THR A 74 9.88 -9.30 2.36
C THR A 74 11.21 -9.40 1.61
N ASP A 75 11.18 -9.54 0.27
CA ASP A 75 12.40 -9.64 -0.55
C ASP A 75 13.01 -8.28 -0.94
N GLY A 76 12.32 -7.18 -0.63
CA GLY A 76 12.78 -5.81 -0.88
C GLY A 76 12.43 -5.25 -2.27
N THR A 77 11.69 -5.99 -3.10
CA THR A 77 11.18 -5.52 -4.40
C THR A 77 10.23 -4.33 -4.22
N VAL A 78 9.42 -4.32 -3.17
CA VAL A 78 8.56 -3.20 -2.78
C VAL A 78 8.99 -2.68 -1.42
N SER A 79 9.36 -1.40 -1.35
CA SER A 79 9.70 -0.71 -0.11
C SER A 79 8.48 -0.13 0.61
N ASN A 80 8.62 0.19 1.90
CA ASN A 80 7.59 0.86 2.71
C ASN A 80 6.28 0.08 2.88
N CYS A 81 6.38 -1.26 3.00
CA CYS A 81 5.24 -2.12 3.25
C CYS A 81 4.69 -2.09 4.69
N ASP A 82 5.32 -1.35 5.60
CA ASP A 82 4.90 -1.24 7.00
C ASP A 82 4.28 0.14 7.27
N PHE A 83 3.02 0.14 7.68
CA PHE A 83 2.26 1.34 8.05
C PHE A 83 2.12 1.40 9.56
N THR A 84 2.64 2.44 10.20
CA THR A 84 2.44 2.64 11.64
C THR A 84 1.05 3.19 11.91
N CYS A 85 0.32 2.53 12.79
CA CYS A 85 -1.01 2.95 13.22
C CYS A 85 -1.00 3.97 14.38
N ASP A 86 0.20 4.34 14.85
CA ASP A 86 0.44 5.33 15.91
C ASP A 86 0.72 6.73 15.35
N SER A 87 -0.05 7.14 14.34
CA SER A 87 0.14 8.50 13.84
C SER A 87 -0.37 9.48 14.90
N ASN A 88 0.56 10.13 15.60
CA ASN A 88 0.31 11.36 16.38
C ASN A 88 -0.24 12.52 15.51
N ARG A 89 -0.52 12.27 14.23
CA ARG A 89 -1.39 13.11 13.40
C ARG A 89 -2.81 12.95 13.94
N ALA A 90 -3.17 13.86 14.84
CA ALA A 90 -4.53 13.99 15.36
C ALA A 90 -5.55 13.93 14.20
N GLY A 91 -6.19 12.77 14.01
CA GLY A 91 -7.17 12.51 12.94
C GLY A 91 -6.94 11.27 12.06
N ASP A 92 -5.75 10.66 12.07
CA ASP A 92 -5.32 9.57 11.16
C ASP A 92 -5.13 8.20 11.87
N THR A 93 -5.62 8.01 13.09
CA THR A 93 -5.49 6.74 13.84
C THR A 93 -6.56 5.70 13.50
N LEU A 94 -7.59 6.10 12.75
CA LEU A 94 -8.72 5.26 12.33
C LEU A 94 -8.64 4.82 10.86
N ARG A 95 -7.76 5.45 10.08
CA ARG A 95 -7.66 5.35 8.62
C ARG A 95 -6.30 5.86 8.16
N GLY A 96 -5.77 5.29 7.08
CA GLY A 96 -4.54 5.77 6.46
C GLY A 96 -4.57 5.58 4.95
N VAL A 97 -3.66 6.27 4.27
CA VAL A 97 -3.38 6.11 2.84
C VAL A 97 -1.87 6.00 2.69
N THR A 98 -1.40 5.02 1.94
CA THR A 98 0.01 4.92 1.59
C THR A 98 0.14 4.46 0.16
N SER A 99 1.01 5.13 -0.59
CA SER A 99 1.33 4.82 -1.99
C SER A 99 2.55 3.92 -2.08
N PHE A 100 2.52 2.99 -3.02
CA PHE A 100 3.63 2.09 -3.31
C PHE A 100 3.69 1.76 -4.79
N THR A 101 4.90 1.53 -5.28
CA THR A 101 5.18 1.10 -6.64
C THR A 101 5.24 -0.42 -6.66
N ILE A 102 4.30 -1.06 -7.34
CA ILE A 102 4.30 -2.51 -7.55
C ILE A 102 4.75 -2.81 -8.98
N PRO A 103 5.60 -3.84 -9.21
CA PRO A 103 5.85 -4.36 -10.55
C PRO A 103 4.55 -4.73 -11.28
N GLU A 104 4.57 -4.61 -12.61
CA GLU A 104 3.45 -5.04 -13.44
C GLU A 104 3.15 -6.54 -13.30
N GLY A 105 1.87 -6.90 -13.44
CA GLY A 105 1.41 -8.29 -13.41
C GLY A 105 0.32 -8.57 -12.39
N SER A 106 -0.11 -9.83 -12.31
CA SER A 106 -1.10 -10.26 -11.32
C SER A 106 -0.46 -10.60 -9.99
N CYS A 107 -0.99 -10.05 -8.89
CA CYS A 107 -0.54 -10.31 -7.52
C CYS A 107 -1.73 -10.59 -6.59
N HIS A 108 -1.50 -11.33 -5.51
CA HIS A 108 -2.33 -11.31 -4.32
C HIS A 108 -1.78 -10.24 -3.38
N ILE A 109 -2.65 -9.33 -2.95
CA ILE A 109 -2.32 -8.26 -2.01
C ILE A 109 -3.09 -8.53 -0.73
N GLY A 110 -2.38 -8.69 0.38
CA GLY A 110 -2.98 -8.93 1.69
C GLY A 110 -2.29 -8.10 2.76
N VAL A 111 -2.83 -8.09 3.97
CA VAL A 111 -2.24 -7.36 5.10
C VAL A 111 -2.13 -8.26 6.33
N THR A 112 -1.17 -7.94 7.19
CA THR A 112 -0.96 -8.58 8.49
C THR A 112 -0.90 -7.49 9.55
N LEU A 113 -1.56 -7.71 10.69
CA LEU A 113 -1.56 -6.76 11.79
C LEU A 113 -0.52 -7.17 12.82
N LEU A 114 0.33 -6.23 13.23
CA LEU A 114 1.40 -6.42 14.18
C LEU A 114 1.17 -5.57 15.43
N ASN A 115 1.43 -6.16 16.60
CA ASN A 115 1.35 -5.45 17.88
C ASN A 115 2.60 -4.58 18.12
N ALA A 116 2.66 -3.92 19.28
CA ALA A 116 3.77 -3.04 19.66
C ALA A 116 5.15 -3.73 19.71
N GLN A 117 5.18 -5.05 19.88
CA GLN A 117 6.41 -5.85 19.87
C GLN A 117 6.79 -6.36 18.47
N GLY A 118 6.00 -6.03 17.45
CA GLY A 118 6.20 -6.50 16.07
C GLY A 118 5.69 -7.93 15.82
N ASN A 119 4.93 -8.51 16.76
CA ASN A 119 4.38 -9.85 16.62
C ASN A 119 3.03 -9.80 15.91
N VAL A 120 2.74 -10.84 15.12
CA VAL A 120 1.43 -11.00 14.45
C VAL A 120 0.33 -11.17 15.48
N ILE A 121 -0.75 -10.39 15.34
CA ILE A 121 -1.93 -10.51 16.18
C ILE A 121 -2.70 -11.77 15.77
N PRO A 122 -3.04 -12.68 16.71
CA PRO A 122 -3.71 -13.94 16.39
C PRO A 122 -5.09 -13.76 15.72
N GLY A 123 -5.42 -14.63 14.77
CA GLY A 123 -6.68 -14.57 14.00
C GLY A 123 -7.98 -14.70 14.83
N HIS A 124 -7.91 -15.32 16.02
CA HIS A 124 -9.06 -15.37 16.94
C HIS A 124 -9.34 -14.03 17.63
N ARG A 125 -8.36 -13.11 17.62
CA ARG A 125 -8.46 -11.75 18.19
C ARG A 125 -8.82 -10.73 17.13
N VAL A 126 -8.29 -10.89 15.92
CA VAL A 126 -8.59 -10.01 14.80
C VAL A 126 -8.78 -10.81 13.53
N GLN A 127 -9.90 -10.59 12.86
CA GLN A 127 -10.17 -11.13 11.55
C GLN A 127 -9.72 -10.12 10.50
N VAL A 128 -8.77 -10.56 9.68
CA VAL A 128 -8.27 -9.83 8.53
C VAL A 128 -8.87 -10.46 7.28
N PRO A 129 -9.41 -9.69 6.33
CA PRO A 129 -9.91 -10.25 5.08
C PRO A 129 -8.81 -10.97 4.30
N GLU A 130 -9.20 -12.03 3.58
CA GLU A 130 -8.30 -12.78 2.70
C GLU A 130 -7.60 -11.86 1.69
N PRO A 131 -6.36 -12.20 1.26
CA PRO A 131 -5.66 -11.46 0.23
C PRO A 131 -6.49 -11.32 -1.05
N MET A 132 -6.52 -10.10 -1.61
CA MET A 132 -7.23 -9.80 -2.84
C MET A 132 -6.32 -10.03 -4.05
N ARG A 133 -6.81 -10.73 -5.06
CA ARG A 133 -6.14 -10.78 -6.37
C ARG A 133 -6.33 -9.47 -7.13
N LYS A 134 -5.23 -8.89 -7.61
CA LYS A 134 -5.19 -7.66 -8.42
C LYS A 134 -4.28 -7.84 -9.63
N THR A 135 -4.56 -7.11 -10.69
CA THR A 135 -3.69 -6.99 -11.86
C THR A 135 -3.20 -5.56 -11.95
N ILE A 136 -1.88 -5.39 -11.92
CA ILE A 136 -1.20 -4.11 -12.05
C ILE A 136 -0.83 -3.95 -13.52
N GLU A 137 -1.46 -2.97 -14.17
CA GLU A 137 -1.12 -2.57 -15.54
C GLU A 137 -0.19 -1.35 -15.49
N LYS A 138 0.60 -1.16 -16.54
CA LYS A 138 1.66 -0.14 -16.63
C LYS A 138 1.27 1.20 -16.02
N GLY A 139 1.92 1.53 -14.90
CA GLY A 139 1.79 2.80 -14.19
C GLY A 139 0.41 3.09 -13.58
N ASN A 140 -0.58 2.22 -13.76
CA ASN A 140 -1.96 2.49 -13.35
C ASN A 140 -2.50 1.35 -12.50
N LEU A 141 -2.79 1.67 -11.25
CA LEU A 141 -3.70 0.84 -10.49
C LEU A 141 -5.13 1.08 -10.99
N THR A 142 -5.79 0.01 -11.42
CA THR A 142 -7.16 0.08 -11.92
C THR A 142 -8.21 0.07 -10.81
N PHE A 143 -7.84 -0.19 -9.54
CA PHE A 143 -8.79 -0.27 -8.42
C PHE A 143 -8.15 -0.11 -7.03
N LEU A 144 -8.71 0.79 -6.21
CA LEU A 144 -8.42 0.98 -4.79
C LEU A 144 -9.41 0.19 -3.92
N GLY A 145 -8.91 -0.68 -3.05
CA GLY A 145 -9.72 -1.47 -2.13
C GLY A 145 -9.80 -0.86 -0.73
N VAL A 146 -10.91 -1.10 -0.04
CA VAL A 146 -11.07 -0.78 1.38
C VAL A 146 -11.01 -2.10 2.16
N TRP A 147 -10.08 -2.21 3.11
CA TRP A 147 -10.08 -3.31 4.08
C TRP A 147 -10.82 -2.91 5.35
N GLN A 148 -11.63 -3.83 5.86
CA GLN A 148 -12.23 -3.73 7.18
C GLN A 148 -11.68 -4.85 8.05
N PHE A 149 -10.95 -4.50 9.09
CA PHE A 149 -10.47 -5.44 10.10
C PHE A 149 -11.53 -5.55 11.20
N VAL A 150 -11.83 -6.77 11.64
CA VAL A 150 -12.80 -7.01 12.70
C VAL A 150 -12.08 -7.51 13.94
N ILE A 151 -12.12 -6.74 15.03
CA ILE A 151 -11.53 -7.14 16.32
C ILE A 151 -12.58 -7.80 17.21
N ASN A 152 -12.17 -8.82 17.93
CA ASN A 152 -12.97 -9.46 18.97
C ASN A 152 -12.49 -8.97 20.35
N LEU A 153 -13.30 -8.10 20.97
CA LEU A 153 -12.99 -7.50 22.27
C LEU A 153 -13.14 -8.47 23.44
N GLU A 154 -14.07 -9.43 23.37
CA GLU A 154 -14.29 -10.40 24.44
C GLU A 154 -13.08 -11.32 24.64
N ALA A 155 -12.38 -11.63 23.55
CA ALA A 155 -11.14 -12.39 23.59
C ALA A 155 -9.94 -11.59 24.14
N ALA A 156 -10.05 -10.25 24.24
CA ALA A 156 -9.03 -9.37 24.81
C ALA A 156 -8.98 -9.45 26.33
N GLU A 157 -10.14 -9.35 26.95
CA GLU A 157 -10.29 -9.33 28.40
C GLU A 157 -9.90 -10.68 29.02
N ALA A 158 -10.22 -11.80 28.34
CA ALA A 158 -9.91 -13.15 28.81
C ALA A 158 -8.38 -13.43 28.94
N SER A 159 -7.54 -12.70 28.19
CA SER A 159 -6.06 -12.85 28.27
C SER A 159 -5.41 -12.02 29.38
N SER A 160 -6.18 -11.15 30.04
CA SER A 160 -5.69 -10.19 31.04
C SER A 160 -5.90 -10.62 32.50
N THR A 161 -6.47 -11.80 32.72
CA THR A 161 -6.61 -12.38 34.07
C THR A 161 -5.34 -13.19 34.40
N PRO A 162 -4.56 -12.80 35.43
CA PRO A 162 -3.31 -13.49 35.79
C PRO A 162 -3.51 -14.90 36.34
#